data_AF-A0A7I7ZR23-F1
#
_entry.id   AF-A0A7I7ZR23-F1
#
_cell.length_a   1.000
_cell.length_b   1.000
_cell.length_c   1.000
_cell.angle_alpha   90.00
_cell.angle_beta   90.00
_cell.angle_gamma   90.00
#
_symmetry.space_group_name_H-M   'P 1'
#
loop_
_entity.id
_entity.type
_entity.pdbx_description
1 polymer ?
#
loop_
_entity_poly.entity_id
_entity_poly.type
_entity_poly.pdbx_seq_one_letter_code
_entity_poly.pdbx_strand_id
1 'polypeptide(L)' 'MNDEAAHYEPYDLAELLRDSDLSAEDRRVVFDVIVSGVIEGDIPSRESVLRLIELAAGRITGAHYRQQVMGGRAK' A
#
# COMPACT_ATOMS: atom_id res chain seq x y z
N MET A 1 28.11 -2.95 -12.33
CA MET A 1 26.65 -2.80 -12.33
C MET A 1 26.20 -3.30 -10.98
N ASN A 2 25.79 -2.39 -10.09
CA ASN A 2 25.26 -2.76 -8.79
C ASN A 2 23.81 -3.16 -9.02
N ASP A 3 23.56 -4.46 -9.15
CA ASP A 3 22.24 -5.04 -8.97
C ASP A 3 21.91 -4.94 -7.48
N GLU A 4 21.52 -3.75 -7.03
CA GLU A 4 20.76 -3.60 -5.79
C GLU A 4 19.37 -4.14 -6.08
N ALA A 5 19.25 -5.46 -6.05
CA ALA A 5 17.97 -6.14 -6.07
C ALA A 5 17.15 -5.49 -4.96
N ALA A 6 16.18 -4.65 -5.34
CA ALA A 6 15.26 -4.03 -4.42
C ALA A 6 14.80 -5.14 -3.46
N HIS A 7 15.13 -5.00 -2.18
CA HIS A 7 14.79 -5.97 -1.15
C HIS A 7 13.27 -6.09 -1.12
N TYR A 8 12.75 -7.03 -1.91
CA TYR A 8 11.37 -7.41 -1.88
C TYR A 8 11.22 -8.25 -0.63
N GLU A 9 10.98 -7.60 0.50
CA GLU A 9 10.58 -8.28 1.72
C GLU A 9 9.14 -8.76 1.52
N PRO A 10 8.90 -10.06 1.33
CA PRO A 10 7.55 -10.57 1.25
C PRO A 10 6.86 -10.24 2.57
N TYR A 11 5.70 -9.60 2.50
CA TYR A 11 4.92 -9.25 3.67
C TYR A 11 3.56 -9.95 3.60
N ASP A 12 3.05 -10.34 4.76
CA ASP A 12 1.71 -10.90 4.87
C ASP A 12 0.69 -9.74 4.89
N LEU A 13 0.01 -9.54 3.76
CA LEU A 13 -1.05 -8.53 3.62
C LEU A 13 -2.22 -8.80 4.58
N ALA A 14 -2.58 -10.07 4.80
CA ALA A 14 -3.71 -10.42 5.63
C ALA A 14 -3.41 -10.10 7.10
N GLU A 15 -2.21 -10.40 7.56
CA GLU A 15 -1.70 -9.99 8.86
C GLU A 15 -1.68 -8.46 9.01
N LEU A 16 -1.15 -7.74 8.01
CA LEU A 16 -1.07 -6.28 8.05
C LEU A 16 -2.46 -5.61 8.17
N LEU A 17 -3.46 -6.11 7.44
CA LEU A 17 -4.84 -5.61 7.52
C LEU A 17 -5.53 -6.03 8.82
N ARG A 18 -5.25 -7.25 9.32
CA ARG A 18 -5.79 -7.73 10.60
C ARG A 18 -5.32 -6.87 11.76
N ASP A 19 -4.04 -6.52 11.77
CA ASP A 19 -3.38 -5.77 12.85
C ASP A 19 -3.62 -4.26 12.74
N SER A 20 -4.22 -3.80 11.64
CA SER A 20 -4.69 -2.42 11.50
C SER A 20 -5.89 -2.11 12.42
N ASP A 21 -6.05 -0.85 12.78
CA ASP A 21 -7.19 -0.32 13.53
C ASP A 21 -8.40 0.05 12.64
N LEU A 22 -8.35 -0.33 11.35
CA LEU A 22 -9.43 -0.07 10.41
C LEU A 22 -10.72 -0.81 10.80
N SER A 23 -11.86 -0.24 10.44
CA SER A 23 -13.14 -0.96 10.51
C SER A 23 -13.14 -2.15 9.54
N ALA A 24 -14.04 -3.12 9.71
CA ALA A 24 -14.14 -4.24 8.79
C ALA A 24 -14.47 -3.80 7.34
N GLU A 25 -15.25 -2.71 7.20
CA GLU A 25 -15.58 -2.13 5.91
C GLU A 25 -14.36 -1.48 5.25
N ASP A 26 -13.60 -0.67 6.00
CA ASP A 26 -12.40 -0.02 5.48
C ASP A 26 -11.32 -1.02 5.10
N ARG A 27 -11.13 -2.09 5.91
CA ARG A 27 -10.21 -3.20 5.55
C ARG A 27 -10.58 -3.83 4.22
N ARG A 28 -11.88 -4.05 3.98
CA ARG A 28 -12.37 -4.61 2.73
C ARG A 28 -12.09 -3.68 1.56
N VAL A 29 -12.35 -2.39 1.71
CA VAL A 29 -12.04 -1.39 0.67
C VAL A 29 -10.54 -1.38 0.33
N VAL A 30 -9.67 -1.38 1.36
CA VAL A 30 -8.21 -1.43 1.15
C VAL A 30 -7.79 -2.71 0.44
N PHE A 31 -8.32 -3.86 0.86
CA PHE A 31 -8.04 -5.15 0.22
C PHE A 31 -8.46 -5.14 -1.26
N ASP A 32 -9.67 -4.69 -1.56
CA ASP A 32 -10.19 -4.64 -2.94
C ASP A 32 -9.32 -3.74 -3.85
N VAL A 33 -8.86 -2.59 -3.34
CA VAL A 33 -7.94 -1.70 -4.07
C VAL A 33 -6.60 -2.39 -4.35
N ILE A 34 -6.02 -3.07 -3.36
CA ILE A 34 -4.74 -3.78 -3.52
C ILE A 34 -4.87 -4.92 -4.51
N VAL A 35 -5.92 -5.74 -4.39
CA VAL A 35 -6.17 -6.86 -5.29
C VAL A 35 -6.41 -6.38 -6.72
N SER A 36 -7.13 -5.27 -6.92
CA SER A 36 -7.29 -4.67 -8.25
C SER A 36 -5.93 -4.30 -8.86
N GLY A 37 -5.05 -3.65 -8.08
CA GLY A 37 -3.69 -3.33 -8.53
C GLY A 37 -2.87 -4.57 -8.89
N VAL A 38 -2.93 -5.61 -8.05
CA VAL A 38 -2.25 -6.91 -8.31
C VAL A 38 -2.76 -7.58 -9.59
N ILE A 39 -4.06 -7.54 -9.85
CA ILE A 39 -4.64 -8.05 -11.10
C ILE A 39 -4.13 -7.25 -12.32
N GLU A 40 -3.94 -5.95 -12.16
CA GLU A 40 -3.34 -5.06 -13.18
C GLU A 40 -1.81 -5.22 -13.32
N GLY A 41 -1.19 -6.07 -12.49
CA GLY A 41 0.24 -6.35 -12.50
C GLY A 41 1.08 -5.43 -11.60
N ASP A 42 0.44 -4.59 -10.78
CA ASP A 42 1.13 -3.81 -9.75
C ASP A 42 1.42 -4.69 -8.53
N ILE A 43 2.65 -4.65 -8.01
CA ILE A 43 3.02 -5.37 -6.80
C ILE A 43 3.35 -4.32 -5.74
N PRO A 44 2.38 -3.91 -4.91
CA PRO A 44 2.60 -2.86 -3.95
C PRO A 44 3.62 -3.30 -2.89
N SER A 45 4.52 -2.37 -2.53
CA SER A 45 5.44 -2.59 -1.41
C SER A 45 4.68 -2.55 -0.08
N ARG A 46 5.27 -3.13 0.97
CA ARG A 46 4.74 -3.04 2.33
C ARG A 46 4.48 -1.59 2.76
N GLU A 47 5.39 -0.67 2.39
CA GLU A 47 5.24 0.75 2.69
C GLU A 47 4.02 1.36 1.98
N SER A 48 3.84 1.07 0.68
CA SER A 48 2.68 1.56 -0.07
C SER A 48 1.36 1.08 0.54
N VAL A 49 1.30 -0.17 0.99
CA VAL A 49 0.12 -0.70 1.69
C VAL A 49 -0.11 0.01 3.02
N LEU A 50 0.94 0.24 3.82
CA LEU A 50 0.82 0.98 5.08
C LEU A 50 0.27 2.40 4.87
N ARG A 51 0.73 3.11 3.83
CA ARG A 51 0.21 4.43 3.47
C ARG A 51 -1.25 4.39 3.05
N LEU A 52 -1.67 3.35 2.34
CA LEU A 52 -3.07 3.16 1.98
C LEU A 52 -3.94 2.89 3.21
N ILE A 53 -3.43 2.13 4.19
CA ILE A 53 -4.09 1.94 5.50
C ILE A 53 -4.20 3.26 6.26
N GLU A 54 -3.14 4.07 6.31
CA GLU A 54 -3.19 5.40 6.93
C GLU A 54 -4.23 6.31 6.27
N LEU A 55 -4.37 6.23 4.95
CA LEU A 55 -5.37 6.98 4.20
C LEU A 55 -6.79 6.51 4.56
N ALA A 56 -7.03 5.19 4.57
CA ALA A 56 -8.32 4.62 4.93
C ALA A 56 -8.71 4.92 6.38
N ALA A 57 -7.73 4.96 7.29
CA ALA A 57 -7.92 5.38 8.68
C ALA A 57 -8.15 6.89 8.85
N GLY A 58 -8.09 7.69 7.77
CA GLY A 58 -8.23 9.14 7.80
C GLY A 58 -7.05 9.88 8.44
N ARG A 59 -5.91 9.21 8.68
CA ARG A 59 -4.71 9.82 9.27
C ARG A 59 -3.94 10.69 8.30
N ILE A 60 -4.03 10.39 7.01
CA ILE A 60 -3.48 11.20 5.93
C ILE A 60 -4.57 11.56 4.93
N THR A 61 -4.37 12.65 4.19
CA THR A 61 -5.29 13.05 3.12
C THR A 61 -4.95 12.32 1.82
N GLY A 62 -5.92 12.19 0.91
CA GLY A 62 -5.66 11.63 -0.42
C GLY A 62 -4.65 12.44 -1.24
N ALA A 63 -4.50 13.75 -0.96
CA ALA A 63 -3.46 14.57 -1.57
C ALA A 63 -2.06 14.18 -1.09
N HIS A 64 -1.91 13.94 0.23
CA HIS A 64 -0.65 13.48 0.81
C HIS A 64 -0.26 12.08 0.32
N TYR A 65 -1.24 11.16 0.27
CA TYR A 65 -1.04 9.84 -0.33
C TYR A 65 -0.57 9.93 -1.79
N ARG A 66 -1.24 10.73 -2.63
CA ARG A 66 -0.85 10.91 -4.04
C ARG A 66 0.54 11.52 -4.19
N GLN A 67 0.93 12.48 -3.35
CA GLN A 67 2.28 13.05 -3.40
C GLN A 67 3.36 12.00 -3.10
N GLN A 68 3.11 11.09 -2.15
CA GLN A 68 4.07 10.04 -1.83
C GLN A 68 4.14 8.94 -2.91
N VAL A 69 2.98 8.56 -3.47
CA VAL A 69 2.91 7.50 -4.50
C VAL A 69 3.37 8.01 -5.88
N MET A 70 3.01 9.23 -6.27
CA MET A 70 3.40 9.82 -7.56
C MET A 70 4.77 10.50 -7.51
N GLY A 71 5.20 10.99 -6.34
CA GLY A 71 6.53 11.59 -6.16
C GLY A 71 7.69 10.61 -6.32
N GLY A 72 7.42 9.30 -6.25
CA GLY A 72 8.40 8.23 -6.49
C GLY A 72 8.57 7.81 -7.95
N ARG A 73 7.74 8.29 -8.90
CA ARG A 73 7.81 7.95 -10.34
C ARG A 73 8.57 8.98 -11.18
N ALA A 74 9.47 9.74 -10.58
CA ALA A 74 10.36 10.66 -11.28
C ALA A 74 11.83 10.20 -11.15
N LYS A 75 12.20 9.19 -11.94
CA LYS A 75 13.52 9.09 -12.56
C LYS A 75 13.50 8.13 -13.75
#